data_AF-A0A4Y8BZX4-F1
#
_entry.id   AF-A0A4Y8BZX4-F1
#
_cell.length_a   1.000
_cell.length_b   1.000
_cell.length_c   1.000
_cell.angle_alpha   90.00
_cell.angle_beta   90.00
_cell.angle_gamma   90.00
#
_symmetry.space_group_name_H-M   'P 1'
#
loop_
_entity.id
_entity.type
_entity.pdbx_description
1 polymer ?
#
loop_
_entity_poly.entity_id
_entity_poly.type
_entity_poly.pdbx_seq_one_letter_code
_entity_poly.pdbx_strand_id
1 'polypeptide(L)' 'SYIYNLDLSQKRAYEVMNFIYTFYKSDKLQKLLMASGRSFSDPVFVNGVEDKDKSRRIEIKFSIKNDNALKDV' A
#
# COMPACT_ATOMS: atom_id res chain seq x y z
N SER A 1 -4.85 17.35 11.42
CA SER A 1 -3.53 17.81 10.93
C SER A 1 -2.92 16.75 10.02
N TYR A 2 -1.94 17.10 9.18
CA TYR A 2 -1.26 16.17 8.26
C TYR A 2 -0.71 14.91 8.96
N ILE A 3 -0.05 15.10 10.11
CA ILE A 3 0.54 14.01 10.93
C ILE A 3 -0.53 13.03 11.42
N TYR A 4 -1.69 13.52 11.85
CA TYR A 4 -2.79 12.66 12.27
C TYR A 4 -3.27 11.73 11.14
N ASN A 5 -3.43 12.28 9.93
CA ASN A 5 -3.87 11.47 8.79
C ASN A 5 -2.77 10.53 8.29
N LEU A 6 -1.50 10.90 8.45
CA LEU A 6 -0.37 10.02 8.18
C LEU A 6 -0.39 8.82 9.12
N ASP A 7 -0.47 9.06 10.43
CA ASP A 7 -0.59 8.01 11.45
C ASP A 7 -1.80 7.10 11.21
N LEU A 8 -2.96 7.68 10.93
CA LEU A 8 -4.17 6.91 10.62
C LEU A 8 -3.98 6.03 9.38
N SER A 9 -3.39 6.56 8.30
CA SER A 9 -3.13 5.79 7.09
C SER A 9 -2.12 4.66 7.32
N GLN A 10 -1.10 4.90 8.15
CA GLN A 10 -0.10 3.90 8.52
C GLN A 10 -0.72 2.76 9.32
N LYS A 11 -1.57 3.07 10.32
CA LYS A 11 -2.29 2.08 11.13
C LYS A 11 -3.21 1.19 10.27
N ARG A 12 -3.95 1.79 9.34
CA ARG A 12 -4.82 1.04 8.42
C ARG A 12 -4.03 0.09 7.52
N ALA A 13 -2.89 0.54 6.99
CA ALA A 13 -2.02 -0.31 6.18
C ALA A 13 -1.43 -1.47 7.00
N TYR A 14 -1.04 -1.20 8.25
CA TYR A 14 -0.54 -2.22 9.17
C TYR A 14 -1.60 -3.28 9.50
N GLU A 15 -2.85 -2.89 9.78
CA GLU A 15 -3.93 -3.84 10.05
C GLU A 15 -4.21 -4.79 8.88
N VAL A 16 -4.13 -4.28 7.64
CA VAL A 16 -4.27 -5.14 6.45
C VAL A 16 -3.12 -6.16 6.37
N MET A 17 -1.89 -5.75 6.66
CA MET A 17 -0.77 -6.70 6.74
C MET A 17 -0.95 -7.74 7.85
N ASN A 18 -1.41 -7.31 9.03
CA ASN A 18 -1.69 -8.21 10.15
C ASN A 18 -2.77 -9.23 9.78
N PHE A 19 -3.84 -8.79 9.11
CA PHE A 19 -4.89 -9.66 8.57
C PHE A 19 -4.33 -10.70 7.59
N ILE A 20 -3.54 -10.28 6.60
CA ILE A 20 -2.90 -11.20 5.63
C ILE A 20 -2.03 -12.24 6.36
N TYR A 21 -1.31 -11.81 7.40
CA TYR A 21 -0.43 -12.67 8.19
C TYR A 21 -1.21 -13.76 8.96
N THR A 22 -2.49 -13.56 9.27
CA THR A 22 -3.30 -14.59 9.95
C THR A 22 -3.48 -15.85 9.09
N PHE A 23 -3.53 -15.71 7.76
CA PHE A 23 -3.71 -16.82 6.81
C PHE A 23 -2.39 -17.35 6.24
N TYR A 24 -1.37 -16.51 6.12
CA TYR A 24 -0.08 -16.88 5.53
C TYR A 24 1.09 -16.61 6.48
N LYS A 25 1.34 -17.57 7.37
CA LYS A 25 2.43 -17.53 8.35
C LYS A 25 3.73 -18.07 7.75
N SER A 26 4.27 -17.36 6.76
CA SER A 26 5.54 -17.72 6.12
C SER A 26 6.60 -16.65 6.34
N ASP A 27 7.77 -17.04 6.84
CA ASP A 27 8.93 -16.14 7.00
C ASP A 27 9.39 -15.53 5.68
N LYS A 28 9.16 -16.22 4.55
CA LYS A 28 9.44 -15.67 3.22
C LYS A 28 8.50 -14.51 2.89
N LEU A 29 7.23 -14.62 3.24
CA LEU A 29 6.24 -13.57 3.01
C LEU A 29 6.53 -12.34 3.87
N GLN A 30 6.93 -12.53 5.14
CA GLN A 30 7.29 -11.43 6.04
C GLN A 30 8.38 -10.52 5.44
N LYS A 31 9.37 -11.08 4.73
CA LYS A 31 10.45 -10.31 4.09
C LYS A 31 10.02 -9.53 2.84
N LEU A 32 8.84 -9.84 2.29
CA LEU A 32 8.32 -9.26 1.05
C LEU A 32 7.19 -8.26 1.29
N LEU A 33 6.55 -8.29 2.47
CA LEU A 33 5.45 -7.41 2.81
C LEU A 33 5.96 -6.06 3.35
N MET A 34 5.33 -4.98 2.91
CA MET A 34 5.59 -3.62 3.37
C MET A 34 4.26 -2.85 3.45
N ALA A 35 4.06 -2.11 4.54
CA ALA A 35 2.91 -1.23 4.74
C ALA A 35 3.38 0.22 4.86
N SER A 36 2.77 1.10 4.07
CA SER A 36 3.08 2.53 4.08
C SER A 36 1.79 3.36 4.07
N GLY A 37 1.69 4.28 5.03
CA GLY A 37 0.70 5.33 5.05
C GLY A 37 1.16 6.54 4.23
N ARG A 38 0.25 7.12 3.43
CA ARG A 38 0.55 8.26 2.55
C ARG A 38 -0.20 9.55 2.89
N SER A 39 -1.06 9.58 3.91
CA SER A 39 -1.83 10.78 4.28
C SER A 39 -2.50 11.42 3.05
N PHE A 40 -2.27 12.73 2.81
CA PHE A 40 -2.74 13.49 1.65
C PHE A 40 -1.71 13.61 0.53
N SER A 41 -0.67 12.76 0.47
CA SER A 41 0.36 12.88 -0.55
C SER A 41 -0.08 12.41 -1.94
N ASP A 42 -1.21 11.71 -2.04
CA ASP A 42 -1.75 11.17 -3.29
C ASP A 42 -3.29 11.26 -3.37
N PRO A 43 -3.87 12.48 -3.36
CA PRO A 43 -5.31 12.69 -3.48
C PRO A 43 -5.78 12.47 -4.93
N VAL A 44 -7.00 11.97 -5.09
CA VAL A 44 -7.61 11.77 -6.41
C VAL A 44 -8.53 12.96 -6.70
N PHE A 45 -8.30 13.64 -7.82
CA PHE A 45 -9.13 14.75 -8.27
C PHE A 45 -10.01 14.34 -9.45
N VAL A 46 -11.27 14.78 -9.42
CA VAL A 46 -12.22 14.65 -10.52
C VAL A 46 -12.74 16.06 -10.83
N ASN A 47 -12.51 16.54 -12.05
CA ASN A 47 -12.90 17.90 -12.48
C ASN A 47 -12.35 19.02 -11.57
N GLY A 48 -11.11 18.86 -11.07
CA GLY A 48 -10.45 19.85 -10.22
C GLY A 48 -10.90 19.86 -8.75
N VAL A 49 -11.84 18.99 -8.35
CA VAL A 49 -12.28 18.82 -6.96
C VAL A 49 -11.83 17.45 -6.46
N GLU A 50 -11.37 17.39 -5.20
CA GLU A 50 -10.95 16.12 -4.60
C GLU A 50 -12.14 15.16 -4.44
N ASP A 51 -11.99 13.96 -4.97
CA ASP A 51 -12.88 12.82 -4.72
C ASP A 51 -12.39 12.09 -3.45
N LYS A 52 -12.94 12.51 -2.30
CA LYS A 52 -12.50 12.01 -0.98
C LYS A 52 -12.66 10.51 -0.82
N ASP A 53 -13.66 9.91 -1.46
CA ASP A 53 -13.89 8.47 -1.36
C ASP A 53 -12.80 7.71 -2.12
N LYS A 54 -12.40 8.20 -3.29
CA LYS A 54 -11.24 7.65 -4.03
C LYS A 54 -9.90 7.98 -3.37
N SER A 55 -9.74 9.14 -2.73
CA SER A 55 -8.53 9.46 -1.97
C SER A 55 -8.33 8.53 -0.76
N ARG A 56 -9.42 8.15 -0.07
CA ARG A 56 -9.37 7.36 1.17
C ARG A 56 -9.38 5.85 0.90
N ARG A 57 -8.34 5.34 0.26
CA ARG A 57 -8.21 3.93 -0.13
C ARG A 57 -6.98 3.23 0.45
N ILE A 58 -6.97 1.90 0.41
CA ILE A 58 -5.78 1.06 0.57
C ILE A 58 -5.42 0.49 -0.80
N GLU A 59 -4.14 0.57 -1.16
CA GLU A 59 -3.62 -0.01 -2.39
C GLU A 59 -2.69 -1.18 -2.08
N ILE A 60 -2.87 -2.29 -2.80
CA ILE A 60 -1.98 -3.45 -2.72
C ILE A 60 -1.22 -3.51 -4.04
N LYS A 61 0.10 -3.29 -3.98
CA LYS A 61 0.98 -3.33 -5.15
C LYS A 61 1.82 -4.61 -5.13
N PHE A 62 1.69 -5.42 -6.17
CA PHE A 62 2.53 -6.60 -6.38
C PHE A 62 3.72 -6.22 -7.26
N SER A 63 4.92 -6.37 -6.73
CA SER A 63 6.16 -6.17 -7.48
C SER A 63 6.79 -7.52 -7.75
N ILE A 64 6.82 -7.93 -9.01
CA ILE A 64 7.43 -9.19 -9.44
C ILE A 64 8.82 -8.86 -9.99
N LYS A 65 9.87 -9.42 -9.39
CA LYS A 65 11.20 -9.38 -10.00
C LYS A 65 11.23 -10.39 -11.14
N ASN A 66 11.52 -9.92 -12.35
CA ASN A 66 11.67 -10.78 -13.52
C ASN A 66 13.13 -10.76 -13.98
N ASP A 67 14.00 -11.39 -13.19
CA ASP A 67 15.46 -11.40 -13.42
C ASP A 67 15.86 -12.14 -14.71
N ASN A 68 14.93 -12.88 -15.33
CA ASN A 68 15.15 -13.66 -16.56
C ASN A 68 14.56 -13.02 -17.84
N ALA A 69 13.86 -11.88 -17.76
CA ALA A 69 13.23 -11.25 -18.94
C ALA A 69 14.23 -10.63 -19.94
N LEU A 70 15.49 -10.49 -19.56
CA LEU A 70 16.52 -9.78 -20.34
C LEU A 70 17.58 -10.71 -20.94
N LYS A 71 17.44 -12.04 -20.83
CA LYS A 71 18.42 -12.99 -21.39
C LYS A 71 18.15 -13.40 -22.84
N ASP A 72 17.02 -13.01 -23.42
CA ASP A 72 16.62 -13.38 -24.78
C ASP A 72 16.39 -12.15 -25.69
N VAL A 73 17.26 -11.13 -25.61
CA VAL A 73 17.40 -10.09 -26.65
C VAL A 73 18.84 -10.01 -27.13
#